data_AF-A0D0V5-F1
#
_entry.id   AF-A0D0V5-F1
#
_cell.length_a   1.000
_cell.length_b   1.000
_cell.length_c   1.000
_cell.angle_alpha   90.00
_cell.angle_beta   90.00
_cell.angle_gamma   90.00
#
_symmetry.space_group_name_H-M   'P 1'
#
loop_
_entity.id
_entity.type
_entity.pdbx_description
1 polymer ?
#
loop_
_entity_poly.entity_id
_entity_poly.type
_entity_poly.pdbx_seq_one_letter_code
_entity_poly.pdbx_strand_id
1 'polypeptide(L)'
;MNYKYFILILGSLLITINGSKCKKVINSDAVYIFDDLQTKEYKQILNETSTLYFRFCQPILKCPEITFNTFAVIINNEGKLDQQCISLINTDSYFADSFELINQDKSNEGVQAEFNNTLNGFYVKYVLYCQDQQEGLKILDISYDKNKQFYTIEMEADNGCPLVLFSQIVQFLNDNNKFLSAILIMIGLTECLMGKQILKPTLFIFGYLIGFFFALYISSEIDLGDNPFFLWLTLIIAVLIGAFAGGLSMHLDKIGIVAIGIGLGVVLSLLLWNALLVQFVTSQYLLYSIMLVFSFGCTALSFRLFDHLIIFSTSFLGSYLVFKGIGLIAGGFPSEIKNISGNSDYRYYIYFTGIIILACSGIYYQYKQWGQKIITYDEIVQSVMNGNQSNEVKDSLLNDPQNDQDQIELKEIQEKSDIKGFQ
;
A
#
# COMPACT_ATOMS: atom_id res chain seq x y z
N MET A 1 -2.24 28.68 2.40
CA MET A 1 -1.26 27.72 2.95
C MET A 1 -0.18 27.49 1.87
N ASN A 2 1.08 27.81 2.16
CA ASN A 2 2.17 27.82 1.15
C ASN A 2 2.49 26.40 0.65
N TYR A 3 2.33 26.14 -0.65
CA TYR A 3 2.58 24.84 -1.31
C TYR A 3 3.98 24.26 -1.05
N LYS A 4 4.96 25.11 -0.71
CA LYS A 4 6.32 24.72 -0.33
C LYS A 4 6.38 23.81 0.90
N TYR A 5 5.48 23.96 1.87
CA TYR A 5 5.45 23.09 3.05
C TYR A 5 4.78 21.73 2.76
N PHE A 6 3.83 21.69 1.82
CA PHE A 6 3.17 20.45 1.42
C PHE A 6 4.14 19.50 0.68
N ILE A 7 5.00 20.04 -0.18
CA ILE A 7 6.05 19.26 -0.87
C ILE A 7 7.11 18.75 0.12
N LEU A 8 7.42 19.52 1.18
CA LEU A 8 8.34 19.08 2.23
C LEU A 8 7.77 17.93 3.08
N ILE A 9 6.46 17.97 3.40
CA ILE A 9 5.77 16.91 4.16
C ILE A 9 5.61 15.64 3.29
N LEU A 10 5.27 15.79 2.00
CA LEU A 10 5.21 14.67 1.06
C LEU A 10 6.62 14.10 0.75
N GLY A 11 7.65 14.95 0.81
CA GLY A 11 9.06 14.57 0.67
C GLY A 11 9.60 13.82 1.89
N SER A 12 9.12 14.10 3.11
CA SER A 12 9.44 13.30 4.30
C SER A 12 8.74 11.94 4.34
N LEU A 13 7.71 11.74 3.51
CA LEU A 13 7.10 10.42 3.27
C LEU A 13 7.96 9.53 2.35
N LEU A 14 9.00 10.09 1.74
CA LEU A 14 10.01 9.39 0.94
C LEU A 14 11.27 9.04 1.76
N ILE A 15 11.19 8.98 3.10
CA ILE A 15 12.28 8.44 3.90
C ILE A 15 12.57 7.05 3.37
N THR A 16 13.73 6.93 2.74
CA THR A 16 14.35 5.70 2.28
C THR A 16 14.19 4.65 3.36
N ILE A 17 13.43 3.60 3.04
CA ILE A 17 13.41 2.35 3.78
C ILE A 17 14.82 1.78 3.63
N ASN A 18 15.77 2.25 4.44
CA ASN A 18 16.90 1.45 4.88
C ASN A 18 16.31 0.41 5.83
N GLY A 19 15.48 -0.49 5.29
CA GLY A 19 14.99 -1.63 6.02
C GLY A 19 16.21 -2.38 6.53
N SER A 20 16.15 -2.82 7.79
CA SER A 20 17.16 -3.73 8.30
C SER A 20 17.33 -4.86 7.29
N LYS A 21 18.59 -5.25 7.02
CA LYS A 21 18.92 -6.30 6.02
C LYS A 21 18.32 -7.66 6.37
N CYS A 22 17.54 -7.78 7.44
CA CYS A 22 17.03 -9.02 8.02
C CYS A 22 15.50 -9.03 8.15
N LYS A 23 14.82 -8.11 7.46
CA LYS A 23 13.38 -8.09 7.30
C LYS A 23 13.00 -8.73 5.97
N LYS A 24 12.06 -9.68 5.99
CA LYS A 24 11.57 -10.34 4.78
C LYS A 24 10.05 -10.29 4.72
N VAL A 25 9.53 -9.86 3.58
CA VAL A 25 8.10 -9.91 3.26
C VAL A 25 7.86 -11.15 2.40
N ILE A 26 7.00 -12.06 2.87
CA ILE A 26 6.60 -13.27 2.14
C ILE A 26 5.14 -13.12 1.73
N ASN A 27 4.83 -13.48 0.48
CA ASN A 27 3.46 -13.52 -0.05
C ASN A 27 2.67 -12.21 0.10
N SER A 28 3.35 -11.06 0.22
CA SER A 28 2.77 -9.71 0.38
C SER A 28 2.02 -9.42 1.68
N ASP A 29 1.75 -10.44 2.50
CA ASP A 29 0.85 -10.31 3.64
C ASP A 29 1.54 -10.61 4.98
N ALA A 30 2.69 -11.27 4.95
CA ALA A 30 3.44 -11.65 6.13
C ALA A 30 4.83 -11.00 6.13
N VAL A 31 5.10 -10.22 7.17
CA VAL A 31 6.39 -9.57 7.39
C VAL A 31 7.07 -10.26 8.56
N TYR A 32 8.26 -10.80 8.32
CA TYR A 32 9.10 -11.42 9.33
C TYR A 32 10.32 -10.55 9.60
N ILE A 33 10.62 -10.33 10.88
CA ILE A 33 11.78 -9.57 11.35
C ILE A 33 12.63 -10.51 12.20
N PHE A 34 13.87 -10.75 11.77
CA PHE A 34 14.82 -11.61 12.50
C PHE A 34 15.93 -10.79 13.19
N ASP A 35 15.67 -9.51 13.47
CA ASP A 35 16.67 -8.60 14.04
C ASP A 35 17.18 -9.08 15.42
N ASP A 36 16.31 -9.66 16.25
CA ASP A 36 16.69 -10.20 17.57
C ASP A 36 17.60 -11.43 17.47
N LEU A 37 17.40 -12.23 16.43
CA LEU A 37 18.18 -13.44 16.15
C LEU A 37 19.60 -13.12 15.65
N GLN A 38 19.86 -11.89 15.18
CA GLN A 38 21.19 -11.51 14.69
C GLN A 38 22.25 -11.46 15.80
N THR A 39 21.82 -11.16 17.03
CA THR A 39 22.75 -10.82 18.12
C THR A 39 23.52 -12.01 18.67
N LYS A 40 23.02 -13.24 18.43
CA LYS A 40 23.55 -14.46 19.01
C LYS A 40 24.12 -15.37 17.94
N GLU A 41 25.25 -15.99 18.28
CA GLU A 41 25.77 -17.12 17.53
C GLU A 41 25.16 -18.40 18.07
N TYR A 42 24.54 -19.18 17.19
CA TYR A 42 23.95 -20.45 17.56
C TYR A 42 24.95 -21.57 17.27
N LYS A 43 25.08 -22.47 18.24
CA LYS A 43 25.98 -23.63 18.19
C LYS A 43 25.15 -24.88 18.44
N GLN A 44 25.21 -25.84 17.52
CA GLN A 44 24.59 -27.14 17.69
C GLN A 44 25.58 -28.25 17.37
N ILE A 45 25.65 -29.26 18.23
CA ILE A 45 26.51 -30.42 18.03
C ILE A 45 25.76 -31.39 17.10
N LEU A 46 26.34 -31.67 15.92
CA LEU A 46 25.74 -32.58 14.94
C LEU A 46 26.06 -34.04 15.27
N ASN A 47 27.34 -34.32 15.54
CA ASN A 47 27.90 -35.62 15.91
C ASN A 47 28.98 -35.39 16.97
N GLU A 48 29.55 -36.45 17.55
CA GLU A 48 30.67 -36.36 18.52
C GLU A 48 31.84 -35.50 18.00
N THR A 49 32.02 -35.50 16.69
CA THR A 49 33.14 -34.86 16.02
C THR A 49 32.77 -33.54 15.38
N SER A 50 31.49 -33.24 15.12
CA SER A 50 31.12 -32.11 14.25
C SER A 50 30.17 -31.15 14.92
N THR A 51 30.47 -29.85 14.82
CA THR A 51 29.66 -28.76 15.38
C THR A 51 29.21 -27.80 14.28
N LEU A 52 27.91 -27.54 14.20
CA LEU A 52 27.33 -26.50 13.36
C LEU A 52 27.29 -25.17 14.12
N TYR A 53 27.79 -24.12 13.47
CA TYR A 53 27.66 -22.74 13.90
C TYR A 53 26.84 -21.97 12.87
N PHE A 54 25.82 -21.22 13.29
CA PHE A 54 25.02 -20.40 12.38
C PHE A 54 24.57 -19.08 13.01
N ARG A 55 24.36 -18.06 12.16
CA ARG A 55 23.86 -16.72 12.52
C ARG A 55 22.84 -16.28 11.48
N PHE A 56 21.80 -15.59 11.95
CA PHE A 56 20.81 -15.00 11.06
C PHE A 56 21.31 -13.65 10.55
N CYS A 57 21.25 -13.45 9.22
CA CYS A 57 21.53 -12.20 8.51
C CYS A 57 22.90 -11.54 8.73
N GLN A 58 23.80 -12.20 9.47
CA GLN A 58 25.16 -11.76 9.70
C GLN A 58 26.14 -12.87 9.33
N PRO A 59 27.30 -12.52 8.75
CA PRO A 59 28.32 -13.50 8.44
C PRO A 59 28.99 -14.04 9.72
N ILE A 60 29.35 -15.32 9.70
CA ILE A 60 30.19 -15.98 10.71
C ILE A 60 31.65 -15.91 10.31
N LEU A 61 32.50 -15.44 11.23
CA LEU A 61 33.95 -15.30 11.04
C LEU A 61 34.74 -16.37 11.80
N LYS A 62 34.34 -17.64 11.67
CA LYS A 62 35.04 -18.76 12.35
C LYS A 62 36.06 -19.48 11.49
N CYS A 63 36.04 -19.27 10.18
CA CYS A 63 36.94 -19.95 9.26
C CYS A 63 37.87 -18.94 8.57
N PRO A 64 39.19 -19.12 8.67
CA PRO A 64 40.17 -18.12 8.25
C PRO A 64 40.24 -17.91 6.73
N GLU A 65 39.86 -18.92 5.93
CA GLU A 65 39.95 -18.87 4.47
C GLU A 65 38.70 -18.32 3.77
N ILE A 66 37.57 -18.15 4.49
CA ILE A 66 36.30 -17.78 3.87
C ILE A 66 35.93 -16.35 4.27
N THR A 67 36.13 -15.44 3.33
CA THR A 67 35.80 -14.04 3.52
C THR A 67 34.52 -13.72 2.74
N PHE A 68 33.48 -13.31 3.48
CA PHE A 68 32.21 -12.71 3.05
C PHE A 68 31.04 -13.70 2.79
N ASN A 69 29.88 -13.42 3.42
CA ASN A 69 28.57 -14.08 3.24
C ASN A 69 28.40 -15.55 3.69
N THR A 70 29.16 -16.00 4.69
CA THR A 70 28.92 -17.33 5.29
C THR A 70 27.96 -17.24 6.47
N PHE A 71 26.76 -17.81 6.35
CA PHE A 71 25.74 -17.78 7.41
C PHE A 71 25.79 -18.99 8.33
N ALA A 72 26.36 -20.09 7.83
CA ALA A 72 26.55 -21.29 8.62
C ALA A 72 27.85 -22.01 8.27
N VAL A 73 28.40 -22.68 9.26
CA VAL A 73 29.70 -23.35 9.20
C VAL A 73 29.62 -24.64 9.98
N ILE A 74 30.09 -25.74 9.40
CA ILE A 74 30.34 -26.99 10.12
C ILE A 74 31.84 -27.09 10.40
N ILE A 75 32.21 -27.25 11.68
CA ILE A 75 33.58 -27.44 12.14
C ILE A 75 33.69 -28.85 12.70
N ASN A 76 34.61 -29.66 12.18
CA ASN A 76 34.98 -30.93 12.79
C ASN A 76 36.09 -30.70 13.84
N ASN A 77 35.90 -31.28 15.02
CA ASN A 77 36.67 -31.10 16.25
C ASN A 77 37.85 -32.07 16.34
N GLU A 78 37.96 -33.06 15.45
CA GLU A 78 38.98 -34.13 15.51
C GLU A 78 40.34 -33.76 14.86
N GLY A 79 40.48 -32.57 14.27
CA GLY A 79 41.68 -32.18 13.50
C GLY A 79 42.20 -30.77 13.77
N LYS A 80 43.39 -30.44 13.19
CA LYS A 80 43.94 -29.08 13.17
C LYS A 80 42.92 -28.11 12.52
N LEU A 81 42.76 -26.93 13.13
CA LEU A 81 41.74 -25.90 12.79
C LEU A 81 41.62 -25.60 11.29
N ASP A 82 42.72 -25.73 10.54
CA ASP A 82 42.81 -25.26 9.16
C ASP A 82 42.27 -26.26 8.11
N GLN A 83 41.93 -27.51 8.48
CA GLN A 83 41.58 -28.56 7.50
C GLN A 83 40.14 -29.08 7.56
N GLN A 84 39.27 -28.55 8.42
CA GLN A 84 37.94 -29.15 8.61
C GLN A 84 36.78 -28.16 8.77
N CYS A 85 36.86 -27.01 8.11
CA CYS A 85 35.74 -26.09 8.03
C CYS A 85 34.97 -26.27 6.72
N ILE A 86 33.69 -26.60 6.82
CA ILE A 86 32.76 -26.60 5.69
C ILE A 86 31.88 -25.36 5.83
N SER A 87 32.16 -24.32 5.03
CA SER A 87 31.28 -23.14 4.94
C SER A 87 30.06 -23.46 4.10
N LEU A 88 28.90 -23.01 4.56
CA LEU A 88 27.64 -23.01 3.83
C LEU A 88 27.43 -21.58 3.33
N ILE A 89 27.91 -21.32 2.12
CA ILE A 89 27.88 -20.01 1.46
C ILE A 89 26.66 -19.95 0.56
N ASN A 90 25.95 -18.81 0.58
CA ASN A 90 25.03 -18.46 -0.50
C ASN A 90 25.81 -17.62 -1.54
N THR A 91 25.72 -17.98 -2.82
CA THR A 91 26.51 -17.39 -3.88
C THR A 91 26.29 -15.90 -4.07
N ASP A 92 25.12 -15.32 -3.78
CA ASP A 92 24.86 -13.92 -4.19
C ASP A 92 23.96 -13.07 -3.28
N SER A 93 23.41 -13.59 -2.17
CA SER A 93 22.48 -12.79 -1.35
C SER A 93 22.64 -12.96 0.15
N TYR A 94 22.28 -11.90 0.91
CA TYR A 94 22.25 -11.91 2.38
C TYR A 94 21.17 -12.85 2.97
N PHE A 95 20.37 -13.48 2.11
CA PHE A 95 19.26 -14.34 2.47
C PHE A 95 19.39 -15.72 1.83
N ALA A 96 18.52 -16.64 2.24
CA ALA A 96 18.35 -17.94 1.62
C ALA A 96 17.99 -17.83 0.13
N ASP A 97 18.33 -18.87 -0.63
CA ASP A 97 17.96 -18.97 -2.06
C ASP A 97 16.46 -19.08 -2.25
N SER A 98 15.80 -19.81 -1.34
CA SER A 98 14.35 -19.82 -1.21
C SER A 98 13.96 -19.40 0.20
N PHE A 99 12.92 -18.58 0.30
CA PHE A 99 12.34 -18.16 1.58
C PHE A 99 10.83 -18.21 1.45
N GLU A 100 10.22 -19.25 2.01
CA GLU A 100 8.82 -19.61 1.80
C GLU A 100 8.11 -19.82 3.14
N LEU A 101 6.79 -19.76 3.13
CA LEU A 101 6.01 -20.20 4.29
C LEU A 101 6.10 -21.73 4.39
N ILE A 102 6.14 -22.25 5.62
CA ILE A 102 6.03 -23.71 5.85
C ILE A 102 4.71 -24.21 5.24
N ASN A 103 3.65 -23.41 5.38
CA ASN A 103 2.35 -23.66 4.80
C ASN A 103 1.82 -22.39 4.13
N GLN A 104 1.53 -22.47 2.84
CA GLN A 104 1.08 -21.31 2.06
C GLN A 104 -0.26 -20.75 2.54
N ASP A 105 -1.09 -21.58 3.16
CA ASP A 105 -2.43 -21.20 3.65
C ASP A 105 -2.41 -20.65 5.08
N LYS A 106 -1.31 -20.86 5.82
CA LYS A 106 -1.20 -20.50 7.24
C LYS A 106 0.15 -19.86 7.54
N SER A 107 0.19 -18.53 7.45
CA SER A 107 1.37 -17.72 7.78
C SER A 107 1.85 -17.89 9.23
N ASN A 108 0.95 -18.28 10.14
CA ASN A 108 1.26 -18.50 11.55
C ASN A 108 1.93 -19.86 11.83
N GLU A 109 2.12 -20.75 10.85
CA GLU A 109 2.87 -22.00 11.08
C GLU A 109 4.39 -21.76 11.07
N GLY A 110 4.84 -20.67 10.45
CA GLY A 110 6.24 -20.27 10.38
C GLY A 110 6.80 -20.21 8.97
N VAL A 111 8.13 -20.12 8.88
CA VAL A 111 8.87 -19.91 7.63
C VAL A 111 9.94 -20.96 7.43
N GLN A 112 10.25 -21.26 6.18
CA GLN A 112 11.36 -22.10 5.79
C GLN A 112 12.31 -21.36 4.84
N ALA A 113 13.59 -21.59 5.03
CA ALA A 113 14.65 -20.91 4.31
C ALA A 113 15.68 -21.95 3.83
N GLU A 114 15.88 -22.07 2.52
CA GLU A 114 16.82 -23.05 1.94
C GLU A 114 18.06 -22.36 1.36
N PHE A 115 19.22 -22.90 1.72
CA PHE A 115 20.55 -22.44 1.30
C PHE A 115 21.19 -23.55 0.49
N ASN A 116 21.44 -23.28 -0.78
CA ASN A 116 22.10 -24.18 -1.72
C ASN A 116 23.56 -23.77 -1.85
N ASN A 117 24.47 -24.60 -1.31
CA ASN A 117 25.88 -24.37 -1.50
C ASN A 117 26.36 -25.04 -2.78
N THR A 118 26.58 -24.22 -3.81
CA THR A 118 27.06 -24.66 -5.12
C THR A 118 28.48 -25.24 -5.10
N LEU A 119 29.30 -24.91 -4.10
CA LEU A 119 30.72 -25.33 -4.07
C LEU A 119 30.90 -26.78 -3.64
N ASN A 120 30.13 -27.23 -2.65
CA ASN A 120 30.33 -28.52 -2.01
C ASN A 120 29.13 -29.48 -2.16
N GLY A 121 28.04 -29.03 -2.79
CA GLY A 121 26.82 -29.84 -2.98
C GLY A 121 25.99 -30.05 -1.70
N PHE A 122 26.32 -29.35 -0.61
CA PHE A 122 25.54 -29.40 0.63
C PHE A 122 24.40 -28.40 0.61
N TYR A 123 23.27 -28.82 1.15
CA TYR A 123 22.08 -27.99 1.29
C TYR A 123 21.71 -27.86 2.75
N VAL A 124 21.31 -26.66 3.17
CA VAL A 124 20.76 -26.44 4.52
C VAL A 124 19.40 -25.79 4.43
N LYS A 125 18.44 -26.37 5.14
CA LYS A 125 17.09 -25.85 5.29
C LYS A 125 16.86 -25.50 6.74
N TYR A 126 16.62 -24.22 7.01
CA TYR A 126 16.06 -23.77 8.27
C TYR A 126 14.55 -23.82 8.19
N VAL A 127 13.92 -24.48 9.17
CA VAL A 127 12.48 -24.46 9.37
C VAL A 127 12.26 -23.77 10.70
N LEU A 128 11.70 -22.56 10.66
CA LEU A 128 11.44 -21.75 11.85
C LEU A 128 9.95 -21.70 12.10
N TYR A 129 9.49 -22.51 13.04
CA TYR A 129 8.12 -22.53 13.53
C TYR A 129 7.83 -21.29 14.36
N CYS A 130 6.64 -20.73 14.15
CA CYS A 130 6.10 -19.67 14.99
C CYS A 130 5.67 -20.26 16.34
N GLN A 131 6.23 -19.73 17.43
CA GLN A 131 5.85 -20.08 18.79
C GLN A 131 5.76 -18.79 19.61
N ASP A 132 4.52 -18.36 19.88
CA ASP A 132 4.23 -17.18 20.70
C ASP A 132 4.89 -17.31 22.09
N GLN A 133 5.42 -16.20 22.60
CA GLN A 133 6.02 -16.09 23.95
C GLN A 133 7.27 -16.95 24.19
N GLN A 134 7.92 -17.44 23.14
CA GLN A 134 9.18 -18.17 23.27
C GLN A 134 10.34 -17.18 23.43
N GLU A 135 10.95 -17.13 24.62
CA GLU A 135 12.15 -16.32 24.85
C GLU A 135 13.36 -16.90 24.06
N GLY A 136 13.63 -16.32 22.89
CA GLY A 136 14.74 -16.67 22.03
C GLY A 136 14.51 -17.91 21.16
N LEU A 137 15.58 -18.37 20.53
CA LEU A 137 15.55 -19.50 19.59
C LEU A 137 15.72 -20.83 20.33
N LYS A 138 14.79 -21.75 20.13
CA LYS A 138 14.87 -23.12 20.61
C LYS A 138 15.04 -24.07 19.42
N ILE A 139 16.11 -24.86 19.43
CA ILE A 139 16.36 -25.86 18.38
C ILE A 139 15.56 -27.12 18.74
N LEU A 140 14.69 -27.57 17.84
CA LEU A 140 13.84 -28.75 18.02
C LEU A 140 14.56 -30.02 17.58
N ASP A 141 14.94 -30.06 16.31
CA ASP A 141 15.56 -31.22 15.68
C ASP A 141 16.58 -30.81 14.62
N ILE A 142 17.56 -31.68 14.40
CA ILE A 142 18.43 -31.62 13.24
C ILE A 142 18.44 -32.98 12.56
N SER A 143 17.91 -33.01 11.33
CA SER A 143 17.93 -34.20 10.49
C SER A 143 18.92 -34.03 9.34
N TYR A 144 19.56 -35.13 8.95
CA TYR A 144 20.50 -35.18 7.82
C TYR A 144 20.08 -36.27 6.83
N ASP A 145 19.72 -35.85 5.62
CA ASP A 145 19.46 -36.76 4.51
C ASP A 145 20.77 -37.02 3.75
N LYS A 146 21.36 -38.20 4.00
CA LYS A 146 22.60 -38.65 3.36
C LYS A 146 22.53 -38.69 1.84
N ASN A 147 21.36 -39.00 1.27
CA ASN A 147 21.21 -39.16 -0.18
C ASN A 147 21.25 -37.82 -0.91
N LYS A 148 20.76 -36.76 -0.24
CA LYS A 148 20.68 -35.41 -0.79
C LYS A 148 21.77 -34.47 -0.26
N GLN A 149 22.58 -34.92 0.70
CA GLN A 149 23.52 -34.08 1.44
C GLN A 149 22.83 -32.84 2.04
N PHE A 150 21.66 -33.09 2.63
CA PHE A 150 20.71 -32.05 3.03
C PHE A 150 20.52 -32.04 4.55
N TYR A 151 20.83 -30.93 5.20
CA TYR A 151 20.56 -30.72 6.62
C TYR A 151 19.27 -29.93 6.79
N THR A 152 18.34 -30.46 7.58
CA THR A 152 17.14 -29.73 8.01
C THR A 152 17.29 -29.39 9.48
N ILE A 153 17.14 -28.12 9.83
CA ILE A 153 17.27 -27.61 11.18
C ILE A 153 15.93 -26.98 11.55
N GLU A 154 15.23 -27.65 12.45
CA GLU A 154 13.91 -27.24 12.93
C GLU A 154 14.07 -26.42 14.21
N MET A 155 13.46 -25.25 14.24
CA MET A 155 13.60 -24.27 15.30
C MET A 155 12.24 -23.66 15.64
N GLU A 156 12.07 -23.25 16.89
CA GLU A 156 10.94 -22.46 17.37
C GLU A 156 11.47 -21.10 17.84
N ALA A 157 10.85 -20.02 17.40
CA ALA A 157 11.06 -18.68 17.95
C ALA A 157 9.84 -17.79 17.71
N ASP A 158 9.73 -16.74 18.51
CA ASP A 158 8.75 -15.67 18.32
C ASP A 158 8.95 -14.93 16.99
N ASN A 159 10.20 -14.74 16.54
CA ASN A 159 10.52 -14.18 15.22
C ASN A 159 10.05 -15.08 14.05
N GLY A 160 9.69 -16.34 14.32
CA GLY A 160 9.03 -17.21 13.36
C GLY A 160 7.57 -16.83 13.09
N CYS A 161 6.98 -15.97 13.91
CA CYS A 161 5.63 -15.44 13.77
C CYS A 161 5.61 -14.18 12.89
N PRO A 162 4.60 -14.03 12.00
CA PRO A 162 4.47 -12.83 11.20
C PRO A 162 4.03 -11.65 12.08
N LEU A 163 4.56 -10.45 11.82
CA LEU A 163 4.12 -9.24 12.52
C LEU A 163 2.63 -8.98 12.23
N VAL A 164 1.86 -9.03 13.31
CA VAL A 164 0.44 -9.41 13.36
C VAL A 164 -0.51 -8.41 12.71
N LEU A 165 -0.11 -7.14 12.59
CA LEU A 165 -1.02 -6.03 12.25
C LEU A 165 -1.65 -6.15 10.85
N PHE A 166 -0.86 -6.50 9.83
CA PHE A 166 -1.40 -6.64 8.47
C PHE A 166 -2.08 -8.00 8.26
N SER A 167 -1.53 -9.06 8.85
CA SER A 167 -2.06 -10.42 8.73
C SER A 167 -3.50 -10.51 9.25
N GLN A 168 -3.80 -9.94 10.42
CA GLN A 168 -5.16 -10.00 10.99
C GLN A 168 -6.17 -9.18 10.18
N ILE A 169 -5.79 -8.00 9.69
CA ILE A 169 -6.66 -7.18 8.83
C ILE A 169 -6.94 -7.93 7.53
N VAL A 170 -5.89 -8.44 6.87
CA VAL A 170 -6.03 -9.21 5.62
C VAL A 170 -6.87 -10.47 5.85
N GLN A 171 -6.65 -11.19 6.95
CA GLN A 171 -7.43 -12.37 7.32
C GLN A 171 -8.89 -12.01 7.56
N PHE A 172 -9.19 -10.94 8.29
CA PHE A 172 -10.55 -10.43 8.46
C PHE A 172 -11.21 -10.06 7.13
N LEU A 173 -10.47 -9.41 6.22
CA LEU A 173 -10.95 -9.06 4.88
C LEU A 173 -11.21 -10.32 4.03
N ASN A 174 -10.39 -11.37 4.18
CA ASN A 174 -10.54 -12.65 3.51
C ASN A 174 -11.74 -13.44 4.05
N ASP A 175 -11.89 -13.50 5.38
CA ASP A 175 -13.02 -14.17 6.06
C ASP A 175 -14.36 -13.53 5.69
N ASN A 176 -14.36 -12.21 5.45
CA ASN A 176 -15.54 -11.42 5.10
C ASN A 176 -15.54 -10.97 3.63
N ASN A 177 -14.83 -11.69 2.75
CA ASN A 177 -14.59 -11.26 1.36
C ASN A 177 -15.88 -10.97 0.57
N LYS A 178 -16.95 -11.74 0.76
CA LYS A 178 -18.25 -11.55 0.08
C LYS A 178 -18.90 -10.21 0.45
N PHE A 179 -18.90 -9.90 1.74
CA PHE A 179 -19.49 -8.67 2.26
C PHE A 179 -18.68 -7.44 1.82
N LEU A 180 -17.36 -7.51 1.98
CA LEU A 180 -16.44 -6.46 1.56
C LEU A 180 -16.52 -6.21 0.04
N SER A 181 -16.56 -7.28 -0.76
CA SER A 181 -16.71 -7.18 -2.20
C SER A 181 -18.01 -6.47 -2.59
N ALA A 182 -19.13 -6.78 -1.94
CA ALA A 182 -20.40 -6.12 -2.23
C ALA A 182 -20.31 -4.61 -1.98
N ILE A 183 -19.67 -4.21 -0.87
CA ILE A 183 -19.43 -2.80 -0.53
C ILE A 183 -18.52 -2.14 -1.57
N LEU A 184 -17.39 -2.77 -1.91
CA LEU A 184 -16.44 -2.24 -2.90
C LEU A 184 -17.07 -2.06 -4.28
N ILE A 185 -17.91 -2.99 -4.72
CA ILE A 185 -18.63 -2.87 -5.99
C ILE A 185 -19.63 -1.70 -5.92
N MET A 186 -20.39 -1.57 -4.84
CA MET A 186 -21.37 -0.48 -4.68
C MET A 186 -20.71 0.89 -4.62
N ILE A 187 -19.65 1.04 -3.83
CA ILE A 187 -18.87 2.29 -3.75
C ILE A 187 -18.21 2.57 -5.10
N GLY A 188 -17.57 1.56 -5.69
CA GLY A 188 -16.88 1.70 -6.98
C GLY A 188 -17.81 2.09 -8.13
N LEU A 189 -19.01 1.52 -8.21
CA LEU A 189 -20.01 1.92 -9.21
C LEU A 189 -20.52 3.34 -8.98
N THR A 190 -20.78 3.70 -7.72
CA THR A 190 -21.24 5.04 -7.36
C THR A 190 -20.17 6.08 -7.70
N GLU A 191 -18.92 5.80 -7.39
CA GLU A 191 -17.80 6.69 -7.71
C GLU A 191 -17.53 6.76 -9.22
N CYS A 192 -17.63 5.64 -9.92
CA CYS A 192 -17.42 5.57 -11.37
C CYS A 192 -18.48 6.38 -12.14
N LEU A 193 -19.75 6.32 -11.73
CA LEU A 193 -20.85 6.98 -12.44
C LEU A 193 -21.15 8.38 -11.91
N MET A 194 -20.99 8.62 -10.61
CA MET A 194 -21.43 9.85 -9.95
C MET A 194 -20.31 10.59 -9.23
N GLY A 195 -19.05 10.18 -9.35
CA GLY A 195 -17.92 10.72 -8.58
C GLY A 195 -17.83 12.25 -8.58
N LYS A 196 -18.02 12.90 -9.75
CA LYS A 196 -18.06 14.37 -9.82
C LYS A 196 -19.26 15.00 -9.08
N GLN A 197 -20.43 14.36 -9.12
CA GLN A 197 -21.62 14.88 -8.45
C GLN A 197 -21.49 14.80 -6.92
N ILE A 198 -20.84 13.75 -6.41
CA ILE A 198 -20.59 13.52 -4.99
C ILE A 198 -19.15 13.87 -4.59
N LEU A 199 -18.58 14.92 -5.20
CA LEU A 199 -17.19 15.31 -4.99
C LEU A 199 -16.81 15.44 -3.51
N LYS A 200 -17.66 16.06 -2.67
CA LYS A 200 -17.39 16.23 -1.23
C LYS A 200 -17.23 14.88 -0.49
N PRO A 201 -18.22 13.95 -0.55
CA PRO A 201 -18.03 12.59 -0.05
C PRO A 201 -16.80 11.88 -0.60
N THR A 202 -16.52 12.01 -1.91
CA THR A 202 -15.34 11.39 -2.52
C THR A 202 -14.05 11.93 -1.91
N LEU A 203 -13.90 13.26 -1.80
CA LEU A 203 -12.72 13.89 -1.17
C LEU A 203 -12.55 13.43 0.29
N PHE A 204 -13.65 13.24 1.03
CA PHE A 204 -13.59 12.70 2.39
C PHE A 204 -13.07 11.27 2.43
N ILE A 205 -13.59 10.38 1.57
CA ILE A 205 -13.18 8.97 1.53
C ILE A 205 -11.68 8.87 1.20
N PHE A 206 -11.21 9.62 0.20
CA PHE A 206 -9.78 9.63 -0.15
C PHE A 206 -8.92 10.18 0.98
N GLY A 207 -9.29 11.34 1.54
CA GLY A 207 -8.57 11.93 2.66
C GLY A 207 -8.55 11.01 3.88
N TYR A 208 -9.66 10.32 4.13
CA TYR A 208 -9.78 9.31 5.18
C TYR A 208 -8.84 8.15 4.95
N LEU A 209 -8.85 7.53 3.77
CA LEU A 209 -7.98 6.40 3.45
C LEU A 209 -6.50 6.78 3.57
N ILE A 210 -6.10 7.93 3.01
CA ILE A 210 -4.72 8.40 3.10
C ILE A 210 -4.31 8.64 4.56
N GLY A 211 -5.13 9.34 5.34
CA GLY A 211 -4.85 9.59 6.76
C GLY A 211 -4.84 8.32 7.60
N PHE A 212 -5.74 7.39 7.33
CA PHE A 212 -5.84 6.10 8.00
C PHE A 212 -4.61 5.23 7.76
N PHE A 213 -4.22 5.02 6.49
CA PHE A 213 -3.03 4.24 6.15
C PHE A 213 -1.75 4.92 6.62
N PHE A 214 -1.69 6.26 6.57
CA PHE A 214 -0.57 7.00 7.11
C PHE A 214 -0.41 6.80 8.62
N ALA A 215 -1.51 6.85 9.38
CA ALA A 215 -1.48 6.59 10.81
C ALA A 215 -1.06 5.14 11.11
N LEU A 216 -1.61 4.15 10.40
CA LEU A 216 -1.19 2.75 10.54
C LEU A 216 0.30 2.56 10.24
N TYR A 217 0.81 3.23 9.20
CA TYR A 217 2.22 3.17 8.84
C TYR A 217 3.11 3.73 9.98
N ILE A 218 2.79 4.93 10.49
CA ILE A 218 3.51 5.51 11.63
C ILE A 218 3.48 4.56 12.83
N SER A 219 2.31 3.99 13.14
CA SER A 219 2.18 3.05 14.25
C SER A 219 2.93 1.75 14.05
N SER A 220 3.18 1.31 12.80
CA SER A 220 3.97 0.10 12.53
C SER A 220 5.47 0.28 12.78
N GLU A 221 5.96 1.52 12.81
CA GLU A 221 7.35 1.85 13.16
C GLU A 221 7.53 2.04 14.67
N ILE A 222 6.44 2.16 15.43
CA ILE A 222 6.49 2.27 16.88
C ILE A 222 6.36 0.85 17.44
N ASP A 223 7.42 0.37 18.09
CA ASP A 223 7.38 -0.89 18.82
C ASP A 223 6.47 -0.75 20.05
N LEU A 224 5.21 -1.15 19.88
CA LEU A 224 4.17 -1.07 20.92
C LEU A 224 4.09 -2.36 21.74
N GLY A 225 4.94 -3.35 21.49
CA GLY A 225 4.87 -4.68 22.10
C GLY A 225 3.62 -5.48 21.70
N ASP A 226 3.62 -6.79 21.98
CA ASP A 226 2.63 -7.73 21.44
C ASP A 226 1.29 -7.76 22.18
N ASN A 227 0.97 -6.73 22.97
CA ASN A 227 -0.29 -6.71 23.67
C ASN A 227 -1.44 -6.36 22.70
N PRO A 228 -2.48 -7.21 22.57
CA PRO A 228 -3.61 -6.96 21.66
C PRO A 228 -4.33 -5.64 21.94
N PHE A 229 -4.23 -5.11 23.16
CA PHE A 229 -4.73 -3.79 23.52
C PHE A 229 -4.12 -2.67 22.65
N PHE A 230 -2.82 -2.72 22.35
CA PHE A 230 -2.16 -1.69 21.54
C PHE A 230 -2.60 -1.73 20.08
N LEU A 231 -2.94 -2.91 19.55
CA LEU A 231 -3.51 -3.05 18.20
C LEU A 231 -4.86 -2.33 18.10
N TRP A 232 -5.77 -2.57 19.04
CA TRP A 232 -7.07 -1.90 19.07
C TRP A 232 -6.94 -0.39 19.27
N LEU A 233 -6.03 0.04 20.15
CA LEU A 233 -5.75 1.46 20.37
C LEU A 233 -5.22 2.12 19.09
N THR A 234 -4.27 1.47 18.41
CA THR A 234 -3.71 1.93 17.13
C THR A 234 -4.79 2.07 16.06
N LEU A 235 -5.69 1.10 15.97
CA LEU A 235 -6.80 1.14 15.02
C LEU A 235 -7.73 2.32 15.31
N ILE A 236 -8.11 2.55 16.58
CA ILE A 236 -8.94 3.68 16.98
C ILE A 236 -8.26 5.01 16.62
N ILE A 237 -6.97 5.15 16.93
CA ILE A 237 -6.19 6.35 16.60
C ILE A 237 -6.14 6.55 15.07
N ALA A 238 -5.92 5.50 14.30
CA ALA A 238 -5.90 5.56 12.85
C ALA A 238 -7.26 5.97 12.27
N VAL A 239 -8.36 5.48 12.81
CA VAL A 239 -9.73 5.89 12.42
C VAL A 239 -9.96 7.37 12.72
N LEU A 240 -9.52 7.86 13.88
CA LEU A 240 -9.66 9.27 14.26
C LEU A 240 -8.81 10.19 13.38
N ILE A 241 -7.55 9.82 13.10
CA ILE A 241 -6.66 10.59 12.21
C ILE A 241 -7.19 10.56 10.77
N GLY A 242 -7.66 9.41 10.30
CA GLY A 242 -8.34 9.28 9.01
C GLY A 242 -9.55 10.19 8.92
N ALA A 243 -10.46 10.15 9.90
CA ALA A 243 -11.65 11.01 9.93
C ALA A 243 -11.29 12.49 9.93
N PHE A 244 -10.26 12.88 10.68
CA PHE A 244 -9.74 14.24 10.69
C PHE A 244 -9.17 14.66 9.31
N ALA A 245 -8.35 13.81 8.69
CA ALA A 245 -7.78 14.06 7.36
C ALA A 245 -8.85 14.11 6.26
N GLY A 246 -9.87 13.25 6.34
CA GLY A 246 -11.04 13.27 5.46
C GLY A 246 -11.85 14.57 5.61
N GLY A 247 -12.13 14.98 6.84
CA GLY A 247 -12.82 16.24 7.13
C GLY A 247 -12.05 17.45 6.64
N LEU A 248 -10.72 17.45 6.81
CA LEU A 248 -9.85 18.51 6.30
C LEU A 248 -9.86 18.56 4.76
N SER A 249 -9.89 17.40 4.10
CA SER A 249 -9.96 17.28 2.64
C SER A 249 -11.29 17.80 2.07
N MET A 250 -12.39 17.72 2.83
CA MET A 250 -13.68 18.33 2.45
C MET A 250 -13.67 19.86 2.55
N HIS A 251 -12.90 20.42 3.48
CA HIS A 251 -12.84 21.88 3.68
C HIS A 251 -11.83 22.56 2.77
N LEU A 252 -10.78 21.85 2.38
CA LEU A 252 -9.69 22.38 1.57
C LEU A 252 -9.71 21.70 0.21
N ASP A 253 -10.58 22.19 -0.68
CA ASP A 253 -10.77 21.65 -2.03
C ASP A 253 -9.42 21.39 -2.71
N LYS A 254 -8.49 22.37 -2.66
CA LYS A 254 -7.13 22.31 -3.22
C LYS A 254 -6.31 21.11 -2.75
N ILE A 255 -6.42 20.72 -1.49
CA ILE A 255 -5.70 19.55 -0.94
C ILE A 255 -6.34 18.27 -1.45
N GLY A 256 -7.67 18.21 -1.46
CA GLY A 256 -8.37 17.05 -1.98
C GLY A 256 -8.11 16.80 -3.47
N ILE A 257 -7.92 17.85 -4.29
CA ILE A 257 -7.48 17.70 -5.70
C ILE A 257 -6.15 16.95 -5.78
N VAL A 258 -5.20 17.35 -4.92
CA VAL A 258 -3.87 16.72 -4.89
C VAL A 258 -3.99 15.26 -4.50
N ALA A 259 -4.81 14.94 -3.50
CA ALA A 259 -5.08 13.56 -3.10
C ALA A 259 -5.67 12.71 -4.23
N ILE A 260 -6.66 13.24 -4.97
CA ILE A 260 -7.25 12.59 -6.14
C ILE A 260 -6.19 12.37 -7.22
N GLY A 261 -5.36 13.37 -7.52
CA GLY A 261 -4.28 13.26 -8.50
C GLY A 261 -3.24 12.19 -8.15
N ILE A 262 -2.84 12.12 -6.87
CA ILE A 262 -1.95 11.08 -6.36
C ILE A 262 -2.59 9.70 -6.53
N GLY A 263 -3.86 9.57 -6.11
CA GLY A 263 -4.63 8.32 -6.21
C GLY A 263 -4.74 7.81 -7.65
N LEU A 264 -5.05 8.69 -8.60
CA LEU A 264 -5.08 8.36 -10.03
C LEU A 264 -3.72 7.86 -10.52
N GLY A 265 -2.64 8.56 -10.17
CA GLY A 265 -1.29 8.18 -10.58
C GLY A 265 -0.86 6.82 -10.00
N VAL A 266 -1.22 6.53 -8.75
CA VAL A 266 -0.99 5.22 -8.13
C VAL A 266 -1.76 4.12 -8.86
N VAL A 267 -3.04 4.31 -9.15
CA VAL A 267 -3.83 3.30 -9.87
C VAL A 267 -3.29 3.09 -11.28
N LEU A 268 -3.01 4.16 -12.02
CA LEU A 268 -2.47 4.05 -13.39
C LEU A 268 -1.11 3.36 -13.42
N SER A 269 -0.22 3.69 -12.47
CA SER A 269 1.09 3.05 -12.40
C SER A 269 0.99 1.56 -12.03
N LEU A 270 0.11 1.18 -11.10
CA LEU A 270 -0.14 -0.22 -10.77
C LEU A 270 -0.73 -1.01 -11.94
N LEU A 271 -1.68 -0.41 -12.67
CA LEU A 271 -2.25 -1.02 -13.87
C LEU A 271 -1.20 -1.16 -14.98
N LEU A 272 -0.38 -0.12 -15.20
CA LEU A 272 0.67 -0.16 -16.22
C LEU A 272 1.78 -1.16 -15.87
N TRP A 273 2.15 -1.22 -14.59
CA TRP A 273 3.15 -2.16 -14.08
C TRP A 273 2.74 -3.61 -14.36
N ASN A 274 1.53 -3.96 -13.93
CA ASN A 274 0.99 -5.30 -14.08
C ASN A 274 0.73 -5.66 -15.56
N ALA A 275 0.37 -4.70 -16.40
CA ALA A 275 0.10 -4.95 -17.82
C ALA A 275 1.35 -5.13 -18.68
N LEU A 276 2.40 -4.33 -18.44
CA LEU A 276 3.55 -4.24 -19.34
C LEU A 276 4.87 -4.62 -18.69
N LEU A 277 5.14 -4.11 -17.49
CA LEU A 277 6.51 -4.08 -16.95
C LEU A 277 6.90 -5.34 -16.19
N VAL A 278 5.92 -6.07 -15.66
CA VAL A 278 6.15 -7.30 -14.90
C VAL A 278 6.93 -8.37 -15.68
N GLN A 279 6.86 -8.33 -17.02
CA GLN A 279 7.57 -9.26 -17.90
C GLN A 279 9.04 -8.87 -18.11
N PHE A 280 9.38 -7.59 -17.95
CA PHE A 280 10.70 -7.06 -18.30
C PHE A 280 11.56 -6.76 -17.07
N VAL A 281 10.95 -6.41 -15.94
CA VAL A 281 11.68 -5.93 -14.77
C VAL A 281 11.12 -6.50 -13.48
N THR A 282 11.99 -7.11 -12.69
CA THR A 282 11.66 -7.68 -11.36
C THR A 282 12.04 -6.77 -10.19
N SER A 283 12.56 -5.58 -10.48
CA SER A 283 13.03 -4.65 -9.45
C SER A 283 11.90 -3.83 -8.83
N GLN A 284 11.72 -3.97 -7.51
CA GLN A 284 10.75 -3.21 -6.72
C GLN A 284 11.01 -1.68 -6.76
N TYR A 285 12.27 -1.27 -6.86
CA TYR A 285 12.64 0.15 -6.95
C TYR A 285 12.09 0.82 -8.21
N LEU A 286 11.97 0.06 -9.30
CA LEU A 286 11.43 0.60 -10.55
C LEU A 286 9.92 0.83 -10.44
N LEU A 287 9.19 -0.09 -9.80
CA LEU A 287 7.76 0.09 -9.50
C LEU A 287 7.53 1.40 -8.72
N TYR A 288 8.24 1.60 -7.61
CA TYR A 288 8.09 2.81 -6.80
C TYR A 288 8.45 4.08 -7.56
N SER A 289 9.48 4.02 -8.42
CA SER A 289 9.87 5.15 -9.26
C SER A 289 8.75 5.51 -10.25
N ILE A 290 8.12 4.52 -10.88
CA ILE A 290 6.99 4.75 -11.80
C ILE A 290 5.79 5.31 -11.04
N MET A 291 5.43 4.74 -9.89
CA MET A 291 4.35 5.27 -9.04
C MET A 291 4.58 6.74 -8.71
N LEU A 292 5.80 7.10 -8.30
CA LEU A 292 6.17 8.48 -8.00
C LEU A 292 5.99 9.38 -9.22
N VAL A 293 6.55 9.01 -10.38
CA VAL A 293 6.46 9.82 -11.61
C VAL A 293 5.01 10.02 -12.04
N PHE A 294 4.18 8.98 -12.02
CA PHE A 294 2.77 9.07 -12.39
C PHE A 294 1.95 9.88 -11.39
N SER A 295 2.15 9.70 -10.08
CA SER A 295 1.45 10.47 -9.05
C SER A 295 1.78 11.96 -9.14
N PHE A 296 3.05 12.34 -9.22
CA PHE A 296 3.43 13.74 -9.37
C PHE A 296 2.97 14.32 -10.72
N GLY A 297 3.02 13.55 -11.80
CA GLY A 297 2.52 13.95 -13.12
C GLY A 297 1.02 14.24 -13.11
N CYS A 298 0.21 13.31 -12.56
CA CYS A 298 -1.23 13.47 -12.45
C CYS A 298 -1.62 14.63 -11.52
N THR A 299 -0.90 14.83 -10.40
CA THR A 299 -1.10 15.99 -9.51
C THR A 299 -0.73 17.31 -10.19
N ALA A 300 0.35 17.36 -10.96
CA ALA A 300 0.70 18.57 -11.72
C ALA A 300 -0.38 18.91 -12.76
N LEU A 301 -0.91 17.88 -13.43
CA LEU A 301 -1.98 18.02 -14.41
C LEU A 301 -3.30 18.45 -13.78
N SER A 302 -3.57 18.03 -12.53
CA SER A 302 -4.82 18.34 -11.83
C SER A 302 -4.99 19.82 -11.52
N PHE A 303 -3.89 20.58 -11.41
CA PHE A 303 -3.96 22.03 -11.24
C PHE A 303 -4.41 22.78 -12.51
N ARG A 304 -4.21 22.21 -13.70
CA ARG A 304 -4.64 22.84 -14.96
C ARG A 304 -5.99 22.34 -15.46
N LEU A 305 -6.28 21.06 -15.27
CA LEU A 305 -7.45 20.39 -15.84
C LEU A 305 -8.36 19.85 -14.74
N PHE A 306 -8.69 20.67 -13.75
CA PHE A 306 -9.36 20.26 -12.52
C PHE A 306 -10.62 19.41 -12.77
N ASP A 307 -11.57 19.96 -13.51
CA ASP A 307 -12.86 19.33 -13.79
C ASP A 307 -12.74 18.02 -14.57
N HIS A 308 -11.81 17.99 -15.53
CA HIS A 308 -11.57 16.82 -16.37
C HIS A 308 -10.89 15.73 -15.55
N LEU A 309 -9.86 16.08 -14.77
CA LEU A 309 -9.09 15.11 -14.00
C LEU A 309 -9.90 14.47 -12.88
N ILE A 310 -10.85 15.19 -12.25
CA ILE A 310 -11.81 14.59 -11.32
C ILE A 310 -12.63 13.49 -12.01
N ILE A 311 -13.17 13.77 -13.20
CA ILE A 311 -14.00 12.81 -13.93
C ILE A 311 -13.16 11.57 -14.29
N PHE A 312 -11.97 11.79 -14.84
CA PHE A 312 -11.04 10.71 -15.16
C PHE A 312 -10.67 9.90 -13.91
N SER A 313 -10.26 10.57 -12.83
CA SER A 313 -9.81 9.89 -11.61
C SER A 313 -10.90 9.05 -10.97
N THR A 314 -12.08 9.60 -10.77
CA THR A 314 -13.20 8.90 -10.12
C THR A 314 -13.72 7.74 -10.98
N SER A 315 -13.68 7.89 -12.31
CA SER A 315 -14.05 6.80 -13.23
C SER A 315 -13.03 5.65 -13.22
N PHE A 316 -11.73 5.97 -13.23
CA PHE A 316 -10.67 4.97 -13.15
C PHE A 316 -10.60 4.30 -11.78
N LEU A 317 -10.68 5.06 -10.68
CA LEU A 317 -10.69 4.46 -9.36
C LEU A 317 -11.97 3.65 -9.13
N GLY A 318 -13.13 4.19 -9.46
CA GLY A 318 -14.41 3.48 -9.27
C GLY A 318 -14.45 2.16 -10.04
N SER A 319 -14.04 2.16 -11.31
CA SER A 319 -13.92 0.92 -12.10
C SER A 319 -12.91 -0.06 -11.52
N TYR A 320 -11.76 0.44 -11.04
CA TYR A 320 -10.78 -0.37 -10.33
C TYR A 320 -11.37 -1.03 -9.09
N LEU A 321 -12.09 -0.29 -8.23
CA LEU A 321 -12.74 -0.81 -7.03
C LEU A 321 -13.80 -1.88 -7.36
N VAL A 322 -14.56 -1.71 -8.44
CA VAL A 322 -15.54 -2.72 -8.89
C VAL A 322 -14.84 -4.04 -9.23
N PHE A 323 -13.80 -4.00 -10.07
CA PHE A 323 -13.09 -5.22 -10.46
C PHE A 323 -12.23 -5.80 -9.35
N LYS A 324 -11.72 -4.96 -8.44
CA LYS A 324 -11.08 -5.41 -7.20
C LYS A 324 -12.06 -6.19 -6.33
N GLY A 325 -13.28 -5.66 -6.16
CA GLY A 325 -14.37 -6.36 -5.47
C GLY A 325 -14.69 -7.71 -6.12
N ILE A 326 -14.96 -7.72 -7.43
CA ILE A 326 -15.20 -8.96 -8.20
C ILE A 326 -14.04 -9.96 -8.00
N GLY A 327 -12.80 -9.46 -8.03
CA GLY A 327 -11.59 -10.23 -7.80
C GLY A 327 -11.50 -10.90 -6.44
N LEU A 328 -12.08 -10.30 -5.38
CA LEU A 328 -12.12 -10.90 -4.04
C LEU A 328 -13.07 -12.11 -3.98
N ILE A 329 -14.15 -12.13 -4.78
CA ILE A 329 -15.09 -13.26 -4.83
C ILE A 329 -14.64 -14.31 -5.85
N ALA A 330 -14.26 -13.88 -7.05
CA ALA A 330 -13.91 -14.77 -8.15
C ALA A 330 -12.47 -15.30 -8.04
N GLY A 331 -11.61 -14.65 -7.24
CA GLY A 331 -10.19 -14.94 -7.17
C GLY A 331 -9.45 -14.56 -8.46
N GLY A 332 -8.15 -14.85 -8.49
CA GLY A 332 -7.29 -14.63 -9.67
C GLY A 332 -7.06 -13.17 -10.04
N PHE A 333 -7.54 -12.22 -9.24
CA PHE A 333 -7.08 -10.84 -9.34
C PHE A 333 -5.64 -10.80 -8.84
N PRO A 334 -4.67 -10.30 -9.62
CA PRO A 334 -3.29 -10.31 -9.18
C PRO A 334 -3.15 -9.43 -7.95
N SER A 335 -2.54 -10.01 -6.92
CA SER A 335 -1.96 -9.26 -5.84
C SER A 335 -0.95 -8.28 -6.42
N GLU A 336 -1.18 -6.98 -6.18
CA GLU A 336 -0.38 -5.86 -6.69
C GLU A 336 1.12 -5.98 -6.34
N ILE A 337 1.44 -6.77 -5.33
CA ILE A 337 2.78 -6.86 -4.74
C ILE A 337 3.44 -8.24 -4.96
N LYS A 338 2.67 -9.31 -5.24
CA LYS A 338 3.19 -10.71 -5.18
C LYS A 338 3.60 -11.32 -6.51
N ASN A 339 3.26 -10.72 -7.66
CA ASN A 339 3.64 -11.25 -8.96
C ASN A 339 4.87 -10.54 -9.53
N ILE A 340 6.06 -10.85 -9.01
CA ILE A 340 7.34 -10.54 -9.66
C ILE A 340 7.79 -11.73 -10.54
N SER A 341 7.12 -12.88 -10.44
CA SER A 341 7.47 -14.12 -11.13
C SER A 341 6.93 -14.20 -12.57
N GLY A 342 7.25 -13.22 -13.42
CA GLY A 342 7.38 -13.27 -14.89
C GLY A 342 6.26 -13.82 -15.79
N ASN A 343 5.26 -14.54 -15.28
CA ASN A 343 4.22 -15.19 -16.08
C ASN A 343 2.86 -14.57 -15.75
N SER A 344 2.46 -13.60 -16.57
CA SER A 344 1.18 -12.90 -16.41
C SER A 344 0.03 -13.85 -16.76
N ASP A 345 -0.80 -14.19 -15.76
CA ASP A 345 -2.01 -14.99 -15.96
C ASP A 345 -2.98 -14.25 -16.90
N TYR A 346 -3.53 -14.95 -17.90
CA TYR A 346 -4.48 -14.39 -18.87
C TYR A 346 -5.70 -13.73 -18.18
N ARG A 347 -6.05 -14.20 -16.97
CA ARG A 347 -7.13 -13.63 -16.15
C ARG A 347 -6.93 -12.15 -15.86
N TYR A 348 -5.68 -11.71 -15.68
CA TYR A 348 -5.38 -10.30 -15.45
C TYR A 348 -5.83 -9.42 -16.62
N TYR A 349 -5.58 -9.84 -17.87
CA TYR A 349 -5.96 -9.06 -19.05
C TYR A 349 -7.48 -8.92 -19.19
N ILE A 350 -8.25 -9.90 -18.71
CA ILE A 350 -9.72 -9.82 -18.65
C ILE A 350 -10.14 -8.72 -17.66
N TYR A 351 -9.60 -8.74 -16.43
CA TYR A 351 -9.86 -7.72 -15.42
C TYR A 351 -9.44 -6.32 -15.91
N PHE A 352 -8.24 -6.20 -16.47
CA PHE A 352 -7.72 -4.95 -17.01
C PHE A 352 -8.62 -4.38 -18.11
N THR A 353 -9.02 -5.21 -19.08
CA THR A 353 -9.91 -4.79 -20.17
C THR A 353 -11.26 -4.33 -19.62
N GLY A 354 -11.81 -5.06 -18.64
CA GLY A 354 -13.04 -4.69 -17.95
C GLY A 354 -12.95 -3.31 -17.26
N ILE A 355 -11.84 -3.05 -16.56
CA ILE A 355 -11.58 -1.76 -15.91
C ILE A 355 -11.59 -0.64 -16.94
N ILE A 356 -10.90 -0.79 -18.08
CA ILE A 356 -10.86 0.23 -19.13
C ILE A 356 -12.25 0.50 -19.71
N ILE A 357 -13.02 -0.55 -20.04
CA ILE A 357 -14.39 -0.40 -20.60
C ILE A 357 -15.31 0.33 -19.61
N LEU A 358 -15.27 -0.06 -18.33
CA LEU A 358 -16.10 0.55 -17.30
C LEU A 358 -15.67 1.99 -17.02
N ALA A 359 -14.36 2.27 -16.98
CA ALA A 359 -13.82 3.62 -16.84
C ALA A 359 -14.26 4.53 -17.99
N CYS A 360 -14.14 4.08 -19.25
CA CYS A 360 -14.60 4.85 -20.42
C CYS A 360 -16.11 5.12 -20.37
N SER A 361 -16.90 4.14 -19.93
CA SER A 361 -18.35 4.29 -19.76
C SER A 361 -18.69 5.32 -18.66
N GLY A 362 -17.98 5.26 -17.53
CA GLY A 362 -18.09 6.24 -16.44
C GLY A 362 -17.72 7.65 -16.88
N ILE A 363 -16.60 7.80 -17.60
CA ILE A 363 -16.13 9.07 -18.15
C ILE A 363 -17.21 9.67 -19.07
N TYR A 364 -17.72 8.89 -20.02
CA TYR A 364 -18.78 9.35 -20.94
C TYR A 364 -20.04 9.82 -20.19
N TYR A 365 -20.49 9.03 -19.21
CA TYR A 365 -21.69 9.35 -18.43
C TYR A 365 -21.49 10.61 -17.56
N GLN A 366 -20.38 10.72 -16.86
CA GLN A 366 -20.06 11.89 -16.03
C GLN A 366 -19.92 13.17 -16.86
N TYR A 367 -19.31 13.11 -18.06
CA TYR A 367 -19.24 14.26 -18.96
C TYR A 367 -20.62 14.70 -19.46
N LYS A 368 -21.46 13.74 -19.85
CA LYS A 368 -22.84 14.03 -20.27
C LYS A 368 -23.63 14.72 -19.16
N GLN A 369 -23.51 14.23 -17.93
CA GLN A 369 -24.17 14.81 -16.77
C GLN A 369 -23.63 16.21 -16.43
N TRP A 370 -22.31 16.41 -16.55
CA TRP A 370 -21.68 17.70 -16.31
C TRP A 370 -22.12 18.75 -17.35
N GLY A 371 -22.16 18.38 -18.63
CA GLY A 371 -22.59 19.28 -19.71
C GLY A 371 -24.03 19.79 -19.53
N GLN A 372 -24.94 18.92 -19.09
CA GLN A 372 -26.33 19.32 -18.82
C GLN A 372 -26.43 20.38 -17.72
N LYS A 373 -25.62 20.29 -16.65
CA LYS A 373 -25.65 21.25 -15.54
C LYS A 373 -25.16 22.64 -15.95
N ILE A 374 -24.18 22.72 -16.84
CA ILE A 374 -23.66 24.01 -17.34
C ILE A 374 -24.76 24.75 -18.10
N ILE A 375 -25.44 24.05 -19.02
CA ILE A 375 -26.52 24.64 -19.84
C ILE A 375 -27.63 25.19 -18.94
N THR A 376 -28.08 24.42 -17.94
CA THR A 376 -29.12 24.87 -17.02
C THR A 376 -28.70 26.08 -16.18
N TYR A 377 -27.42 26.18 -15.80
CA TYR A 377 -26.92 27.33 -15.04
C TYR A 377 -26.93 28.60 -15.90
N ASP A 378 -26.49 28.50 -17.16
CA ASP A 378 -26.50 29.63 -18.09
C ASP A 378 -27.93 30.13 -18.36
N GLU A 379 -28.90 29.22 -18.51
CA GLU A 379 -30.32 29.59 -18.68
C GLU A 379 -30.89 30.33 -17.45
N ILE A 380 -30.57 29.85 -16.24
CA ILE A 380 -30.99 30.51 -15.00
C ILE A 380 -30.36 31.91 -14.91
N VAL A 381 -29.06 32.04 -15.15
CA VAL A 381 -28.37 33.34 -15.11
C VAL A 381 -28.94 34.31 -16.16
N GLN A 382 -29.23 33.84 -17.37
CA GLN A 382 -29.85 34.67 -18.41
C GLN A 382 -31.27 35.12 -18.03
N SER A 383 -32.08 34.23 -17.45
CA SER A 383 -33.43 34.60 -17.00
C SER A 383 -33.44 35.62 -15.87
N VAL A 384 -32.47 35.56 -14.95
CA VAL A 384 -32.31 36.55 -13.86
C VAL A 384 -31.87 37.90 -14.40
N MET A 385 -30.94 37.93 -15.36
CA MET A 385 -30.48 39.18 -15.99
C MET A 385 -31.58 39.87 -16.80
N ASN A 386 -32.39 39.11 -17.54
CA ASN A 386 -33.53 39.65 -18.30
C ASN A 386 -34.69 40.08 -17.39
N GLY A 387 -34.90 39.38 -16.27
CA GLY A 387 -35.94 39.72 -15.28
C GLY A 387 -35.69 41.04 -14.56
N ASN A 388 -34.43 41.34 -14.20
CA ASN A 388 -34.07 42.60 -13.52
C ASN A 388 -34.23 43.83 -14.44
N GLN A 389 -33.96 43.72 -15.74
CA GLN A 389 -34.23 44.82 -16.70
C GLN A 389 -35.72 45.17 -16.79
N SER A 390 -36.62 44.20 -16.60
CA SER A 390 -38.06 44.45 -16.55
C SER A 390 -38.50 45.21 -15.29
N ASN A 391 -37.79 45.03 -14.17
CA ASN A 391 -38.13 45.67 -12.89
C ASN A 391 -37.54 47.09 -12.76
N GLU A 392 -36.31 47.34 -13.24
CA GLU A 392 -35.74 48.71 -13.26
C GLU A 392 -36.54 49.69 -14.16
N VAL A 393 -37.18 49.20 -15.22
CA VAL A 393 -38.07 50.01 -16.07
C VAL A 393 -39.40 50.33 -15.37
N LYS A 394 -39.83 49.51 -14.40
CA LYS A 394 -41.02 49.80 -13.59
C LYS A 394 -40.72 50.71 -12.40
N ASP A 395 -39.56 50.58 -11.76
CA ASP A 395 -39.17 51.42 -10.62
C ASP A 395 -38.74 52.83 -11.05
N SER A 396 -38.24 53.01 -12.28
CA SER A 396 -38.02 54.34 -12.86
C SER A 396 -39.30 55.11 -13.21
N LEU A 397 -40.47 54.46 -13.18
CA LEU A 397 -41.80 55.08 -13.28
C LEU A 397 -42.47 55.31 -11.91
N LEU A 398 -41.82 54.90 -10.81
CA LEU A 398 -42.31 55.01 -9.43
C LEU A 398 -41.28 55.70 -8.53
N ASN A 399 -40.68 56.79 -9.02
CA ASN A 399 -40.07 57.79 -8.13
C ASN A 399 -41.17 58.67 -7.51
N ASP A 400 -41.76 58.15 -6.43
CA ASP A 400 -42.39 58.95 -5.37
C ASP A 400 -41.46 58.86 -4.15
N PRO A 401 -40.94 59.98 -3.60
CA PRO A 401 -39.83 59.96 -2.66
C PRO A 401 -40.34 59.68 -1.24
N GLN A 402 -40.44 58.40 -0.85
CA GLN A 402 -40.70 58.05 0.55
C GLN A 402 -40.41 56.58 0.93
N ASN A 403 -39.16 56.09 0.85
CA ASN A 403 -38.76 54.99 1.76
C ASN A 403 -37.24 54.81 1.86
N ASP A 404 -36.61 55.45 2.86
CA ASP A 404 -35.17 55.33 3.14
C ASP A 404 -34.78 54.04 3.89
N GLN A 405 -35.73 53.15 4.18
CA GLN A 405 -35.48 52.02 5.10
C GLN A 405 -35.13 50.70 4.38
N ASP A 406 -35.49 50.54 3.11
CA ASP A 406 -35.28 49.28 2.37
C ASP A 406 -33.92 49.21 1.64
N GLN A 407 -33.20 50.34 1.50
CA GLN A 407 -31.88 50.36 0.85
C GLN A 407 -30.75 49.78 1.72
N ILE A 408 -30.98 49.57 3.02
CA ILE A 408 -29.97 49.03 3.94
C ILE A 408 -29.86 47.49 3.83
N GLU A 409 -30.98 46.77 3.61
CA GLU A 409 -30.95 45.31 3.48
C GLU A 409 -30.34 44.81 2.16
N LEU A 410 -30.49 45.57 1.06
CA LEU A 410 -29.95 45.17 -0.25
C LEU A 410 -28.43 45.25 -0.32
N LYS A 411 -27.79 46.17 0.43
CA LYS A 411 -26.33 46.26 0.49
C LYS A 411 -25.67 45.08 1.22
N GLU A 412 -26.31 44.53 2.26
CA GLU A 412 -25.80 43.35 2.96
C GLU A 412 -25.84 42.07 2.11
N ILE A 413 -26.75 41.99 1.14
CA ILE A 413 -26.87 40.83 0.26
C ILE A 413 -25.82 40.86 -0.86
N GLN A 414 -25.53 42.04 -1.42
CA GLN A 414 -24.49 42.21 -2.45
C GLN A 414 -23.07 41.97 -1.91
N GLU A 415 -22.78 42.38 -0.66
CA GLU A 415 -21.48 42.13 -0.05
C GLU A 415 -21.23 40.62 0.20
N LYS A 416 -22.30 39.83 0.42
CA LYS A 416 -22.19 38.36 0.54
C LYS A 416 -22.03 37.63 -0.79
N SER A 417 -22.43 38.21 -1.92
CA SER A 417 -22.24 37.60 -3.24
C SER A 417 -20.84 37.80 -3.81
N ASP A 418 -20.21 38.95 -3.54
CA ASP A 418 -18.86 39.23 -4.05
C ASP A 418 -17.77 38.39 -3.35
N ILE A 419 -18.01 37.94 -2.12
CA ILE A 419 -17.07 37.07 -1.37
C ILE A 419 -17.04 35.62 -1.93
N LYS A 420 -17.96 35.25 -2.83
CA LYS A 420 -17.94 33.94 -3.53
C LYS A 420 -17.43 34.00 -4.97
N GLY A 421 -16.93 35.16 -5.41
CA GLY A 421 -16.19 35.30 -6.67
C GLY A 421 -14.79 34.68 -6.57
N PHE A 422 -14.61 33.59 -7.32
CA PHE A 422 -13.36 32.85 -7.57
C PHE A 422 -12.04 33.66 -7.46
N GLN A 423 -11.15 33.19 -6.57
CA GLN A 423 -9.68 33.24 -6.69
C GLN A 423 -9.06 31.86 -6.39
#